data_AF-A0A1G9UBS9-F1
#
_entry.id   AF-A0A1G9UBS9-F1
#
_cell.length_a   1.000
_cell.length_b   1.000
_cell.length_c   1.000
_cell.angle_alpha   90.00
_cell.angle_beta   90.00
_cell.angle_gamma   90.00
#
_symmetry.space_group_name_H-M   'P 1'
#
loop_
_entity.id
_entity.type
_entity.pdbx_description
1 polymer ?
#
loop_
_entity_poly.entity_id
_entity_poly.type
_entity_poly.pdbx_seq_one_letter_code
_entity_poly.pdbx_strand_id
1 'polypeptide(L)'
;MSYRFHPHEPLATAIRRVTTEQLGKAQVALQHLDDPHESVHTLRKCMKKARAAARLVRSELGEASYHQANASFRDTAALLSETRDITALIDTLNRLRSHYRTSLHSAAFTRVRRSLYYQRNKATEHLTAGKLVPEALARLQAAQTLVNGWQWQDESFGAMAENIARTYQRGRKALAQAYDSGEAADFHEWRKRTKYLGYQFRLLRVVWPTVMKAYQHQWEQLGAWLGDDHDLAVLQQSVQAETLPFQDNASAELLLGILEREQARLRQLAYPLGKRLYHDKADRFVDRLACWWKMAQHAP
;
A
#
# COMPACT_ATOMS: atom_id res chain seq x y z
N MET A 1 -5.78 17.56 -6.37
CA MET A 1 -6.93 17.16 -5.54
C MET A 1 -6.54 16.21 -4.40
N SER A 2 -7.07 16.44 -3.20
CA SER A 2 -6.78 15.65 -1.99
C SER A 2 -7.67 14.40 -1.89
N TYR A 3 -7.08 13.24 -1.61
CA TYR A 3 -7.83 11.99 -1.38
C TYR A 3 -8.51 12.03 0.01
N ARG A 4 -9.66 12.68 0.08
CA ARG A 4 -10.52 12.84 1.26
C ARG A 4 -11.96 13.14 0.86
N PHE A 5 -12.91 12.87 1.75
CA PHE A 5 -14.28 13.35 1.61
C PHE A 5 -14.37 14.84 1.93
N HIS A 6 -15.37 15.51 1.32
CA HIS A 6 -15.71 16.89 1.63
C HIS A 6 -16.90 16.96 2.60
N PRO A 7 -17.01 18.02 3.40
CA PRO A 7 -18.20 18.25 4.22
C PRO A 7 -19.46 18.28 3.36
N HIS A 8 -20.56 17.69 3.87
CA HIS A 8 -21.88 17.65 3.23
C HIS A 8 -21.93 17.04 1.81
N GLU A 9 -20.86 16.39 1.35
CA GLU A 9 -20.85 15.66 0.09
C GLU A 9 -21.55 14.30 0.27
N PRO A 10 -22.55 13.95 -0.57
CA PRO A 10 -23.17 12.63 -0.54
C PRO A 10 -22.13 11.52 -0.70
N LEU A 11 -22.28 10.40 0.02
CA LEU A 11 -21.26 9.34 0.07
C LEU A 11 -21.00 8.76 -1.32
N ALA A 12 -22.05 8.58 -2.11
CA ALA A 12 -21.96 8.07 -3.47
C ALA A 12 -21.08 8.98 -4.35
N THR A 13 -21.36 10.28 -4.29
CA THR A 13 -20.61 11.33 -5.00
C THR A 13 -19.16 11.35 -4.55
N ALA A 14 -18.92 11.32 -3.23
CA ALA A 14 -17.58 11.38 -2.65
C ALA A 14 -16.72 10.19 -3.09
N ILE A 15 -17.23 8.97 -3.00
CA ILE A 15 -16.51 7.76 -3.40
C ILE A 15 -16.23 7.74 -4.90
N ARG A 16 -17.22 8.08 -5.73
CA ARG A 16 -17.06 8.15 -7.19
C ARG A 16 -15.97 9.16 -7.53
N ARG A 17 -16.05 10.37 -6.99
CA ARG A 17 -15.05 11.43 -7.18
C ARG A 17 -13.65 11.00 -6.75
N VAL A 18 -13.46 10.53 -5.51
CA VAL A 18 -12.11 10.17 -5.03
C VAL A 18 -11.49 9.03 -5.82
N THR A 19 -12.31 8.09 -6.31
CA THR A 19 -11.86 6.95 -7.11
C THR A 19 -11.48 7.42 -8.51
N THR A 20 -12.36 8.16 -9.20
CA THR A 20 -12.12 8.82 -10.49
C THR A 20 -10.86 9.68 -10.46
N GLU A 21 -10.67 10.50 -9.42
CA GLU A 21 -9.46 11.31 -9.26
C GLU A 21 -8.18 10.45 -9.11
N GLN A 22 -8.26 9.23 -8.57
CA GLN A 22 -7.09 8.34 -8.51
C GLN A 22 -6.82 7.69 -9.85
N LEU A 23 -7.86 7.32 -10.61
CA LEU A 23 -7.71 6.81 -11.96
C LEU A 23 -7.12 7.87 -12.90
N GLY A 24 -7.63 9.11 -12.85
CA GLY A 24 -7.09 10.22 -13.64
C GLY A 24 -5.64 10.56 -13.29
N LYS A 25 -5.28 10.58 -12.00
CA LYS A 25 -3.86 10.77 -11.59
C LYS A 25 -2.95 9.66 -12.12
N ALA A 26 -3.42 8.42 -12.10
CA ALA A 26 -2.69 7.29 -12.67
C ALA A 26 -2.53 7.42 -14.19
N GLN A 27 -3.57 7.88 -14.90
CA GLN A 27 -3.50 8.13 -16.34
C GLN A 27 -2.47 9.22 -16.68
N VAL A 28 -2.54 10.37 -15.99
CA VAL A 28 -1.58 11.49 -16.19
C VAL A 28 -0.15 11.02 -15.96
N ALA A 29 0.10 10.24 -14.90
CA ALA A 29 1.43 9.71 -14.61
C ALA A 29 1.97 8.78 -15.71
N LEU A 30 1.11 8.04 -16.40
CA LEU A 30 1.51 7.16 -17.51
C LEU A 30 1.56 7.87 -18.86
N GLN A 31 0.83 8.96 -19.05
CA GLN A 31 0.89 9.78 -20.26
C GLN A 31 2.17 10.62 -20.31
N HIS A 32 2.66 11.06 -19.15
CA HIS A 32 3.89 11.84 -18.99
C HIS A 32 4.94 10.99 -18.28
N LEU A 33 5.55 10.05 -19.02
CA LEU A 33 6.57 9.12 -18.53
C LEU A 33 7.96 9.78 -18.38
N ASP A 34 8.01 10.96 -17.74
CA ASP A 34 9.27 11.70 -17.52
C ASP A 34 10.24 10.90 -16.63
N ASP A 35 9.70 10.27 -15.58
CA ASP A 35 10.39 9.27 -14.75
C ASP A 35 9.52 7.99 -14.69
N PRO A 36 9.86 6.94 -15.46
CA PRO A 36 9.11 5.69 -15.47
C PRO A 36 8.94 5.06 -14.08
N HIS A 37 9.92 5.21 -13.18
CA HIS A 37 9.85 4.63 -11.85
C HIS A 37 8.85 5.37 -10.96
N GLU A 38 8.87 6.71 -10.98
CA GLU A 38 7.91 7.51 -10.23
C GLU A 38 6.49 7.39 -10.82
N SER A 39 6.36 7.28 -12.14
CA SER A 39 5.08 7.04 -12.82
C SER A 39 4.46 5.71 -12.38
N VAL A 40 5.24 4.62 -12.36
CA VAL A 40 4.79 3.31 -11.87
C VAL A 40 4.48 3.34 -10.37
N HIS A 41 5.29 4.04 -9.56
CA HIS A 41 5.02 4.24 -8.15
C HIS A 41 3.68 4.95 -7.92
N THR A 42 3.44 6.03 -8.66
CA THR A 42 2.21 6.82 -8.61
C THR A 42 1.00 6.01 -9.04
N LEU A 43 1.08 5.25 -10.14
CA LEU A 43 0.04 4.30 -10.57
C LEU A 43 -0.32 3.33 -9.43
N ARG A 44 0.66 2.62 -8.87
CA ARG A 44 0.43 1.61 -7.82
C ARG A 44 -0.16 2.23 -6.56
N LYS A 45 0.28 3.43 -6.18
CA LYS A 45 -0.28 4.20 -5.06
C LYS A 45 -1.74 4.58 -5.31
N CYS A 46 -2.06 5.03 -6.52
CA CYS A 46 -3.43 5.37 -6.93
C CYS A 46 -4.34 4.12 -6.92
N MET A 47 -3.89 2.99 -7.45
CA MET A 47 -4.65 1.73 -7.43
C MET A 47 -4.89 1.22 -6.01
N LYS A 48 -3.91 1.34 -5.09
CA LYS A 48 -4.10 0.99 -3.68
C LYS A 48 -5.20 1.84 -3.03
N LYS A 49 -5.25 3.14 -3.33
CA LYS A 49 -6.29 4.05 -2.85
C LYS A 49 -7.66 3.75 -3.48
N ALA A 50 -7.73 3.51 -4.79
CA ALA A 50 -8.98 3.13 -5.45
C ALA A 50 -9.57 1.83 -4.84
N ARG A 51 -8.72 0.84 -4.57
CA ARG A 51 -9.12 -0.40 -3.88
C ARG A 51 -9.58 -0.17 -2.45
N ALA A 52 -8.96 0.76 -1.72
CA ALA A 52 -9.39 1.11 -0.36
C ALA A 52 -10.77 1.79 -0.36
N ALA A 53 -11.04 2.67 -1.34
CA ALA A 53 -12.35 3.30 -1.53
C ALA A 53 -13.43 2.27 -1.90
N ALA A 54 -13.18 1.42 -2.91
CA ALA A 54 -14.14 0.38 -3.30
C ALA A 54 -14.43 -0.62 -2.16
N ARG A 55 -13.42 -0.98 -1.35
CA ARG A 55 -13.62 -1.85 -0.19
C ARG A 55 -14.40 -1.17 0.94
N LEU A 56 -14.33 0.16 1.07
CA LEU A 56 -15.06 0.91 2.08
C LEU A 56 -16.59 0.83 1.87
N VAL A 57 -17.02 0.70 0.62
CA VAL A 57 -18.44 0.64 0.21
C VAL A 57 -18.80 -0.69 -0.45
N ARG A 58 -18.11 -1.78 -0.09
CA ARG A 58 -18.30 -3.09 -0.73
C ARG A 58 -19.74 -3.58 -0.68
N SER A 59 -20.42 -3.37 0.45
CA SER A 59 -21.83 -3.74 0.62
C SER A 59 -22.72 -3.06 -0.41
N GLU A 60 -22.52 -1.75 -0.61
CA GLU A 60 -23.34 -0.91 -1.49
C GLU A 60 -23.13 -1.20 -2.98
N LEU A 61 -21.89 -1.53 -3.35
CA LEU A 61 -21.58 -1.89 -4.74
C LEU A 61 -22.17 -3.24 -5.15
N GLY A 62 -22.47 -4.11 -4.17
CA GLY A 62 -22.73 -5.52 -4.39
C GLY A 62 -21.45 -6.32 -4.71
N GLU A 63 -21.48 -7.63 -4.46
CA GLU A 63 -20.30 -8.48 -4.57
C GLU A 63 -19.72 -8.50 -6.00
N ALA A 64 -20.57 -8.61 -7.02
CA ALA A 64 -20.12 -8.66 -8.41
C ALA A 64 -19.34 -7.41 -8.82
N SER A 65 -19.93 -6.21 -8.64
CA SER A 65 -19.30 -4.93 -8.99
C SER A 65 -18.03 -4.68 -8.20
N TYR A 66 -18.04 -4.99 -6.90
CA TYR A 66 -16.87 -4.86 -6.04
C TYR A 66 -15.72 -5.78 -6.50
N HIS A 67 -16.01 -7.06 -6.78
CA HIS A 67 -14.99 -8.01 -7.21
C HIS A 67 -14.40 -7.62 -8.57
N GLN A 68 -15.23 -7.18 -9.51
CA GLN A 68 -14.80 -6.65 -10.81
C GLN A 68 -13.88 -5.43 -10.64
N ALA A 69 -14.28 -4.44 -9.83
CA ALA A 69 -13.47 -3.25 -9.59
C ALA A 69 -12.15 -3.57 -8.89
N ASN A 70 -12.18 -4.38 -7.82
CA ASN A 70 -10.97 -4.75 -7.10
C ASN A 70 -10.02 -5.58 -7.97
N ALA A 71 -10.52 -6.45 -8.85
CA ALA A 71 -9.69 -7.17 -9.82
C ALA A 71 -9.07 -6.20 -10.83
N SER A 72 -9.88 -5.34 -11.46
CA SER A 72 -9.42 -4.32 -12.41
C SER A 72 -8.27 -3.47 -11.83
N PHE A 73 -8.45 -2.89 -10.65
CA PHE A 73 -7.41 -2.08 -10.01
C PHE A 73 -6.17 -2.89 -9.61
N ARG A 74 -6.35 -4.13 -9.13
CA ARG A 74 -5.25 -5.01 -8.73
C ARG A 74 -4.40 -5.41 -9.94
N ASP A 75 -5.05 -5.82 -11.02
CA ASP A 75 -4.38 -6.35 -12.20
C ASP A 75 -3.72 -5.24 -13.02
N THR A 76 -4.32 -4.04 -13.03
CA THR A 76 -3.69 -2.84 -13.61
C THR A 76 -2.40 -2.48 -12.86
N ALA A 77 -2.41 -2.54 -11.52
CA ALA A 77 -1.21 -2.31 -10.72
C ALA A 77 -0.14 -3.40 -10.86
N ALA A 78 -0.55 -4.63 -11.21
CA ALA A 78 0.33 -5.78 -11.37
C ALA A 78 1.06 -5.76 -12.72
N LEU A 79 0.44 -5.20 -13.76
CA LEU A 79 1.01 -5.13 -15.12
C LEU A 79 2.40 -4.46 -15.15
N LEU A 80 2.62 -3.47 -14.28
CA LEU A 80 3.88 -2.71 -14.20
C LEU A 80 4.64 -2.99 -12.89
N SER A 81 4.50 -4.21 -12.33
CA SER A 81 5.07 -4.53 -11.01
C SER A 81 6.58 -4.74 -11.02
N GLU A 82 7.12 -5.35 -12.08
CA GLU A 82 8.53 -5.77 -12.17
C GLU A 82 9.51 -4.62 -11.91
N THR A 83 9.35 -3.49 -12.61
CA THR A 83 10.21 -2.31 -12.44
C THR A 83 10.16 -1.78 -11.01
N ARG A 84 8.98 -1.80 -10.36
CA ARG A 84 8.83 -1.31 -8.99
C ARG A 84 9.46 -2.26 -7.99
N ASP A 85 9.32 -3.56 -8.18
CA ASP A 85 9.80 -4.56 -7.23
C ASP A 85 11.34 -4.57 -7.24
N ILE A 86 11.99 -4.45 -8.40
CA ILE A 86 13.46 -4.26 -8.49
C ILE A 86 13.90 -2.94 -7.86
N THR A 87 13.18 -1.83 -8.10
CA THR A 87 13.50 -0.54 -7.46
C THR A 87 13.39 -0.64 -5.93
N ALA A 88 12.46 -1.43 -5.37
CA ALA A 88 12.36 -1.63 -3.92
C ALA A 88 13.61 -2.31 -3.34
N LEU A 89 14.16 -3.30 -4.07
CA LEU A 89 15.41 -3.97 -3.68
C LEU A 89 16.60 -3.02 -3.70
N ILE A 90 16.69 -2.17 -4.74
CA ILE A 90 17.75 -1.16 -4.85
C ILE A 90 17.67 -0.15 -3.70
N ASP A 91 16.48 0.39 -3.43
CA ASP A 91 16.27 1.35 -2.35
C ASP A 91 16.62 0.74 -0.99
N THR A 92 16.20 -0.50 -0.76
CA THR A 92 16.50 -1.26 0.46
C THR A 92 18.00 -1.47 0.62
N LEU A 93 18.69 -1.94 -0.42
CA LEU A 93 20.14 -2.14 -0.40
C LEU A 93 20.91 -0.84 -0.16
N ASN A 94 20.50 0.25 -0.81
CA ASN A 94 21.12 1.57 -0.63
C ASN A 94 20.94 2.09 0.80
N ARG A 95 19.75 1.91 1.39
CA ARG A 95 19.45 2.27 2.78
C ARG A 95 20.31 1.47 3.76
N LEU A 96 20.41 0.16 3.59
CA LEU A 96 21.27 -0.71 4.40
C LEU A 96 22.72 -0.27 4.30
N ARG A 97 23.24 -0.02 3.10
CA ARG A 97 24.62 0.41 2.91
C ARG A 97 24.93 1.75 3.59
N SER A 98 23.98 2.69 3.56
CA SER A 98 24.15 3.97 4.27
C SER A 98 24.30 3.78 5.77
N HIS A 99 23.60 2.79 6.35
CA HIS A 99 23.63 2.49 7.79
C HIS A 99 24.83 1.62 8.19
N TYR A 100 25.20 0.63 7.37
CA TYR A 100 26.25 -0.36 7.60
C TYR A 100 27.48 -0.10 6.72
N ARG A 101 28.02 1.12 6.75
CA ARG A 101 29.06 1.56 5.79
C ARG A 101 30.32 0.71 5.82
N THR A 102 30.79 0.33 7.00
CA THR A 102 32.00 -0.48 7.19
C THR A 102 31.85 -1.90 6.66
N SER A 103 30.63 -2.45 6.68
CA SER A 103 30.36 -3.84 6.29
C SER A 103 29.89 -3.98 4.84
N LEU A 104 29.20 -2.98 4.29
CA LEU A 104 28.50 -3.07 2.99
C LEU A 104 29.11 -2.25 1.84
N HIS A 105 30.32 -1.70 2.02
CA HIS A 105 31.05 -0.98 0.95
C HIS A 105 32.04 -1.85 0.16
N SER A 106 32.00 -3.17 0.33
CA SER A 106 32.89 -4.09 -0.39
C SER A 106 32.57 -4.19 -1.90
N ALA A 107 33.50 -4.76 -2.65
CA ALA A 107 33.32 -5.04 -4.08
C ALA A 107 32.11 -5.96 -4.35
N ALA A 108 31.84 -6.92 -3.45
CA ALA A 108 30.71 -7.83 -3.55
C ALA A 108 29.36 -7.10 -3.60
N PHE A 109 29.12 -6.14 -2.71
CA PHE A 109 27.87 -5.35 -2.70
C PHE A 109 27.77 -4.40 -3.89
N THR A 110 28.90 -3.92 -4.40
CA THR A 110 28.92 -3.14 -5.64
C THR A 110 28.46 -3.96 -6.83
N ARG A 111 28.84 -5.25 -6.91
CA ARG A 111 28.40 -6.17 -7.96
C ARG A 111 26.90 -6.46 -7.90
N VAL A 112 26.39 -6.81 -6.72
CA VAL A 112 24.94 -7.04 -6.49
C VAL A 112 24.14 -5.81 -6.92
N ARG A 113 24.57 -4.62 -6.49
CA ARG A 113 23.93 -3.37 -6.86
C ARG A 113 23.91 -3.18 -8.39
N ARG A 114 25.06 -3.33 -9.07
CA ARG A 114 25.13 -3.21 -10.54
C ARG A 114 24.17 -4.16 -11.26
N SER A 115 24.04 -5.39 -10.78
CA SER A 115 23.08 -6.36 -11.34
C SER A 115 21.64 -5.90 -11.20
N LEU A 116 21.23 -5.42 -10.02
CA LEU A 116 19.89 -4.88 -9.82
C LEU A 116 19.61 -3.66 -10.72
N TYR A 117 20.58 -2.74 -10.87
CA TYR A 117 20.43 -1.60 -11.79
C TYR A 117 20.29 -2.06 -13.25
N TYR A 118 21.04 -3.08 -13.67
CA TYR A 118 20.94 -3.66 -15.00
C TYR A 118 19.55 -4.29 -15.24
N GLN A 119 19.06 -5.11 -14.31
CA GLN A 119 17.72 -5.71 -14.38
C GLN A 119 16.64 -4.63 -14.44
N ARG A 120 16.76 -3.59 -13.59
CA ARG A 120 15.83 -2.45 -13.58
C ARG A 120 15.81 -1.73 -14.93
N ASN A 121 16.98 -1.44 -15.50
CA ASN A 121 17.06 -0.73 -16.78
C ASN A 121 16.42 -1.55 -17.91
N LYS A 122 16.66 -2.87 -17.95
CA LYS A 122 15.96 -3.78 -18.89
C LYS A 122 14.45 -3.77 -18.71
N ALA A 123 13.97 -3.85 -17.47
CA ALA A 123 12.53 -3.80 -17.19
C ALA A 123 11.92 -2.44 -17.60
N THR A 124 12.67 -1.34 -17.42
CA THR A 124 12.26 -0.01 -17.90
C THR A 124 12.22 0.06 -19.42
N GLU A 125 13.23 -0.48 -20.12
CA GLU A 125 13.22 -0.55 -21.59
C GLU A 125 12.01 -1.34 -22.11
N HIS A 126 11.70 -2.48 -21.48
CA HIS A 126 10.52 -3.28 -21.82
C HIS A 126 9.21 -2.53 -21.55
N LEU A 127 9.15 -1.76 -20.46
CA LEU A 127 8.02 -0.90 -20.13
C LEU A 127 7.81 0.19 -21.19
N THR A 128 8.88 0.88 -21.60
CA THR A 128 8.81 2.04 -22.50
C THR A 128 8.65 1.67 -23.98
N ALA A 129 9.27 0.57 -24.42
CA ALA A 129 9.19 0.10 -25.80
C ALA A 129 8.01 -0.87 -26.03
N GLY A 130 7.44 -1.41 -24.96
CA GLY A 130 6.40 -2.43 -25.02
C GLY A 130 4.97 -1.88 -25.08
N LYS A 131 4.01 -2.80 -25.07
CA LYS A 131 2.56 -2.49 -25.07
C LYS A 131 1.98 -2.30 -23.67
N LEU A 132 2.80 -2.40 -22.62
CA LEU A 132 2.35 -2.38 -21.22
C LEU A 132 1.73 -1.05 -20.82
N VAL A 133 2.30 0.08 -21.24
CA VAL A 133 1.77 1.41 -20.93
C VAL A 133 0.43 1.66 -21.65
N PRO A 134 0.31 1.45 -22.98
CA PRO A 134 -0.99 1.54 -23.67
C PRO A 134 -2.05 0.62 -23.06
N GLU A 135 -1.68 -0.61 -22.70
CA GLU A 135 -2.60 -1.55 -22.05
C GLU A 135 -3.05 -1.06 -20.66
N ALA A 136 -2.13 -0.54 -19.84
CA ALA A 136 -2.47 0.05 -18.55
C ALA A 136 -3.44 1.23 -18.71
N LEU A 137 -3.20 2.11 -19.70
CA LEU A 137 -4.09 3.24 -20.01
C LEU A 137 -5.49 2.79 -20.42
N ALA A 138 -5.59 1.77 -21.28
CA ALA A 138 -6.88 1.19 -21.68
C ALA A 138 -7.62 0.57 -20.49
N ARG A 139 -6.92 -0.15 -19.60
CA ARG A 139 -7.50 -0.71 -18.36
C ARG A 139 -7.98 0.39 -17.41
N LEU A 140 -7.24 1.48 -17.28
CA LEU A 140 -7.65 2.65 -16.48
C LEU A 140 -8.92 3.31 -17.03
N GLN A 141 -9.04 3.41 -18.35
CA GLN A 141 -10.23 3.97 -18.99
C GLN A 141 -11.46 3.05 -18.79
N ALA A 142 -11.29 1.73 -18.96
CA ALA A 142 -12.36 0.77 -18.66
C ALA A 142 -12.77 0.82 -17.18
N ALA A 143 -11.80 0.96 -16.27
CA ALA A 143 -12.06 1.12 -14.85
C ALA A 143 -12.81 2.42 -14.54
N GLN A 144 -12.56 3.49 -15.30
CA GLN A 144 -13.27 4.76 -15.17
C GLN A 144 -14.74 4.60 -15.54
N THR A 145 -15.04 3.90 -16.65
CA THR A 145 -16.41 3.57 -17.05
C THR A 145 -17.10 2.72 -15.99
N LEU A 146 -16.41 1.72 -15.43
CA LEU A 146 -16.94 0.87 -14.35
C LEU A 146 -17.32 1.69 -13.12
N VAL A 147 -16.43 2.58 -12.67
CA VAL A 147 -16.69 3.47 -11.51
C VAL A 147 -17.83 4.43 -11.79
N ASN A 148 -17.99 4.91 -13.03
CA ASN A 148 -19.12 5.75 -13.45
C ASN A 148 -20.44 4.97 -13.53
N GLY A 149 -20.40 3.65 -13.70
CA GLY A 149 -21.59 2.78 -13.70
C GLY A 149 -22.09 2.34 -12.32
N TRP A 150 -21.35 2.61 -11.24
CA TRP A 150 -21.72 2.18 -9.89
C TRP A 150 -23.10 2.69 -9.48
N GLN A 151 -23.92 1.75 -9.02
CA GLN A 151 -25.23 1.99 -8.43
C GLN A 151 -25.11 1.98 -6.90
N TRP A 152 -25.99 2.70 -6.22
CA TRP A 152 -25.93 2.94 -4.78
C TRP A 152 -27.27 2.57 -4.15
N GLN A 153 -27.22 1.89 -3.01
CA GLN A 153 -28.41 1.45 -2.26
C GLN A 153 -28.59 2.26 -0.98
N ASP A 154 -27.54 2.41 -0.18
CA ASP A 154 -27.49 3.27 1.01
C ASP A 154 -26.29 4.24 0.94
N GLU A 155 -26.51 5.48 1.35
CA GLU A 155 -25.51 6.54 1.45
C GLU A 155 -25.17 6.93 2.89
N SER A 156 -25.75 6.23 3.86
CA SER A 156 -25.52 6.45 5.29
C SER A 156 -24.10 6.07 5.71
N PHE A 157 -23.69 6.51 6.91
CA PHE A 157 -22.46 5.99 7.52
C PHE A 157 -22.54 4.47 7.77
N GLY A 158 -23.74 3.92 7.98
CA GLY A 158 -23.96 2.49 8.19
C GLY A 158 -23.39 1.63 7.06
N ALA A 159 -23.53 2.10 5.81
CA ALA A 159 -22.95 1.49 4.61
C ALA A 159 -21.42 1.30 4.67
N MET A 160 -20.71 2.18 5.38
CA MET A 160 -19.25 2.09 5.57
C MET A 160 -18.87 1.38 6.87
N ALA A 161 -19.67 1.55 7.92
CA ALA A 161 -19.38 1.11 9.28
C ALA A 161 -18.98 -0.36 9.33
N GLU A 162 -19.78 -1.23 8.73
CA GLU A 162 -19.54 -2.67 8.71
C GLU A 162 -18.22 -3.02 7.98
N ASN A 163 -17.95 -2.37 6.85
CA ASN A 163 -16.75 -2.61 6.05
C ASN A 163 -15.47 -2.11 6.74
N ILE A 164 -15.56 -1.01 7.50
CA ILE A 164 -14.48 -0.54 8.37
C ILE A 164 -14.25 -1.54 9.51
N ALA A 165 -15.30 -1.99 10.21
CA ALA A 165 -15.20 -2.97 11.30
C ALA A 165 -14.51 -4.25 10.82
N ARG A 166 -14.97 -4.81 9.68
CA ARG A 166 -14.37 -6.00 9.06
C ARG A 166 -12.89 -5.78 8.72
N THR A 167 -12.51 -4.63 8.16
CA THR A 167 -11.12 -4.33 7.79
C THR A 167 -10.24 -4.16 9.04
N TYR A 168 -10.75 -3.50 10.07
CA TYR A 168 -10.08 -3.30 11.35
C TYR A 168 -9.87 -4.63 12.09
N GLN A 169 -10.91 -5.45 12.19
CA GLN A 169 -10.85 -6.77 12.82
C GLN A 169 -9.83 -7.68 12.14
N ARG A 170 -9.78 -7.68 10.79
CA ARG A 170 -8.76 -8.43 10.03
C ARG A 170 -7.35 -7.92 10.29
N GLY A 171 -7.16 -6.61 10.40
CA GLY A 171 -5.87 -6.03 10.78
C GLY A 171 -5.44 -6.45 12.19
N ARG A 172 -6.37 -6.46 13.15
CA ARG A 172 -6.13 -6.90 14.53
C ARG A 172 -5.76 -8.39 14.60
N LYS A 173 -6.45 -9.24 13.83
CA LYS A 173 -6.11 -10.67 13.72
C LYS A 173 -4.74 -10.88 13.06
N ALA A 174 -4.44 -10.15 11.99
CA ALA A 174 -3.15 -10.24 11.30
C ALA A 174 -1.99 -9.77 12.19
N LEU A 175 -2.19 -8.75 13.04
CA LEU A 175 -1.22 -8.38 14.07
C LEU A 175 -0.95 -9.57 14.99
N ALA A 176 -1.98 -10.20 15.55
CA ALA A 176 -1.81 -11.32 16.46
C ALA A 176 -1.06 -12.48 15.77
N GLN A 177 -1.50 -12.85 14.57
CA GLN A 177 -0.89 -13.92 13.78
C GLN A 177 0.60 -13.65 13.48
N ALA A 178 0.95 -12.43 13.08
CA ALA A 178 2.33 -12.10 12.71
C ALA A 178 3.33 -12.25 13.86
N TYR A 179 2.92 -11.96 15.10
CA TYR A 179 3.79 -12.15 16.28
C TYR A 179 3.68 -13.53 16.92
N ASP A 180 2.64 -14.29 16.60
CA ASP A 180 2.51 -15.70 16.99
C ASP A 180 3.43 -16.58 16.13
N SER A 181 3.39 -16.41 14.81
CA SER A 181 4.21 -17.20 13.88
C SER A 181 5.63 -16.67 13.70
N GLY A 182 5.83 -15.34 13.74
CA GLY A 182 7.12 -14.72 13.38
C GLY A 182 7.42 -14.70 11.87
N GLU A 183 6.52 -15.22 11.05
CA GLU A 183 6.73 -15.47 9.63
C GLU A 183 6.56 -14.21 8.76
N ALA A 184 7.46 -14.02 7.79
CA ALA A 184 7.44 -12.85 6.91
C ALA A 184 6.12 -12.70 6.11
N ALA A 185 5.48 -13.83 5.76
CA ALA A 185 4.20 -13.83 5.07
C ALA A 185 3.06 -13.22 5.92
N ASP A 186 3.06 -13.47 7.22
CA ASP A 186 2.05 -12.94 8.14
C ASP A 186 2.27 -11.45 8.43
N PHE A 187 3.53 -11.01 8.56
CA PHE A 187 3.87 -9.58 8.58
C PHE A 187 3.44 -8.86 7.30
N HIS A 188 3.61 -9.50 6.14
CA HIS A 188 3.11 -8.96 4.87
C HIS A 188 1.58 -8.86 4.86
N GLU A 189 0.85 -9.86 5.36
CA GLU A 189 -0.61 -9.81 5.50
C GLU A 189 -1.03 -8.64 6.40
N TRP A 190 -0.39 -8.49 7.55
CA TRP A 190 -0.65 -7.38 8.46
C TRP A 190 -0.37 -6.02 7.82
N ARG A 191 0.72 -5.89 7.06
CA ARG A 191 1.04 -4.70 6.26
C ARG A 191 -0.08 -4.36 5.28
N LYS A 192 -0.61 -5.34 4.52
CA LYS A 192 -1.70 -5.10 3.57
C LYS A 192 -2.92 -4.50 4.28
N ARG A 193 -3.31 -5.05 5.44
CA ARG A 193 -4.43 -4.54 6.24
C ARG A 193 -4.18 -3.13 6.78
N THR A 194 -2.99 -2.89 7.30
CA THR A 194 -2.56 -1.56 7.78
C THR A 194 -2.66 -0.50 6.68
N LYS A 195 -2.21 -0.81 5.46
CA LYS A 195 -2.31 0.13 4.32
C LYS A 195 -3.77 0.40 3.93
N TYR A 196 -4.66 -0.60 3.94
CA TYR A 196 -6.07 -0.37 3.65
C TYR A 196 -6.71 0.59 4.65
N LEU A 197 -6.54 0.35 5.95
CA LEU A 197 -7.07 1.22 7.00
C LEU A 197 -6.49 2.62 6.91
N GLY A 198 -5.18 2.77 6.71
CA GLY A 198 -4.54 4.07 6.55
C GLY A 198 -5.15 4.91 5.41
N TYR A 199 -5.47 4.28 4.27
CA TYR A 199 -6.18 4.97 3.19
C TYR A 199 -7.63 5.28 3.53
N GLN A 200 -8.36 4.38 4.18
CA GLN A 200 -9.74 4.64 4.62
C GLN A 200 -9.81 5.79 5.64
N PHE A 201 -8.89 5.85 6.61
CA PHE A 201 -8.84 6.97 7.56
C PHE A 201 -8.44 8.29 6.92
N ARG A 202 -7.64 8.25 5.85
CA ARG A 202 -7.38 9.44 5.04
C ARG A 202 -8.65 9.96 4.36
N LEU A 203 -9.54 9.07 3.89
CA LEU A 203 -10.87 9.45 3.37
C LEU A 203 -11.73 10.11 4.44
N LEU A 204 -11.78 9.50 5.62
CA LEU A 204 -12.58 9.92 6.77
C LEU A 204 -11.99 11.10 7.54
N ARG A 205 -10.96 11.79 7.02
CA ARG A 205 -10.33 12.92 7.73
C ARG A 205 -11.32 14.03 8.08
N VAL A 206 -12.41 14.16 7.32
CA VAL A 206 -13.46 15.16 7.55
C VAL A 206 -14.17 15.01 8.89
N VAL A 207 -14.25 13.81 9.48
CA VAL A 207 -15.03 13.57 10.71
C VAL A 207 -14.47 14.28 11.94
N TRP A 208 -13.15 14.46 11.99
CA TRP A 208 -12.45 15.25 13.00
C TRP A 208 -11.05 15.59 12.49
N PRO A 209 -10.86 16.72 11.78
CA PRO A 209 -9.64 16.97 11.00
C PRO A 209 -8.34 16.92 11.79
N THR A 210 -8.33 17.44 13.02
CA THR A 210 -7.14 17.48 13.90
C THR A 210 -6.80 16.10 14.44
N VAL A 211 -7.76 15.40 15.05
CA VAL A 211 -7.58 14.04 15.59
C VAL A 211 -7.25 13.04 14.49
N MET A 212 -8.00 13.05 13.37
CA MET A 212 -7.77 12.13 12.27
C MET A 212 -6.44 12.37 11.56
N LYS A 213 -5.92 13.60 11.53
CA LYS A 213 -4.57 13.87 11.00
C LYS A 213 -3.49 13.20 11.87
N ALA A 214 -3.59 13.33 13.19
CA ALA A 214 -2.67 12.66 14.11
C ALA A 214 -2.80 11.13 14.01
N TYR A 215 -4.03 10.63 13.92
CA TYR A 215 -4.29 9.20 13.76
C TYR A 215 -3.70 8.66 12.46
N GLN A 216 -3.93 9.34 11.34
CA GLN A 216 -3.38 8.99 10.03
C GLN A 216 -1.85 8.92 10.05
N HIS A 217 -1.17 9.86 10.73
CA HIS A 217 0.29 9.84 10.86
C HIS A 217 0.78 8.55 11.54
N GLN A 218 0.11 8.09 12.59
CA GLN A 218 0.44 6.84 13.28
C GLN A 218 0.24 5.61 12.37
N TRP A 219 -0.84 5.57 11.59
CA TRP A 219 -1.06 4.51 10.59
C TRP A 219 -0.02 4.51 9.47
N GLU A 220 0.41 5.69 9.03
CA GLU A 220 1.46 5.85 8.03
C GLU A 220 2.81 5.37 8.56
N GLN A 221 3.14 5.71 9.81
CA GLN A 221 4.35 5.25 10.48
C GLN A 221 4.38 3.72 10.60
N LEU A 222 3.30 3.12 11.11
CA LEU A 222 3.18 1.66 11.19
C LEU A 222 3.32 1.01 9.80
N GLY A 223 2.62 1.56 8.81
CA GLY A 223 2.70 1.08 7.44
C GLY A 223 4.05 1.33 6.75
N ALA A 224 4.88 2.25 7.26
CA ALA A 224 6.24 2.48 6.80
C ALA A 224 7.16 1.39 7.35
N TRP A 225 7.15 1.13 8.67
CA TRP A 225 7.94 0.06 9.27
C TRP A 225 7.61 -1.32 8.70
N LEU A 226 6.32 -1.65 8.56
CA LEU A 226 5.91 -2.90 7.90
C LEU A 226 6.23 -2.92 6.41
N GLY A 227 6.38 -1.75 5.79
CA GLY A 227 6.85 -1.64 4.40
C GLY A 227 8.31 -2.00 4.27
N ASP A 228 9.13 -1.38 5.11
CA ASP A 228 10.56 -1.64 5.15
C ASP A 228 10.87 -3.09 5.53
N ASP A 229 10.13 -3.69 6.47
CA ASP A 229 10.26 -5.11 6.85
C ASP A 229 9.96 -6.03 5.68
N HIS A 230 8.88 -5.76 4.94
CA HIS A 230 8.56 -6.54 3.74
C HIS A 230 9.63 -6.43 2.67
N ASP A 231 10.12 -5.21 2.40
CA ASP A 231 11.14 -5.00 1.36
C ASP A 231 12.47 -5.71 1.75
N LEU A 232 12.80 -5.77 3.05
CA LEU A 232 13.91 -6.58 3.58
C LEU A 232 13.68 -8.09 3.40
N ALA A 233 12.47 -8.59 3.66
CA ALA A 233 12.14 -10.00 3.48
C ALA A 233 12.21 -10.44 2.00
N VAL A 234 11.79 -9.60 1.06
CA VAL A 234 11.94 -9.88 -0.38
C VAL A 234 13.42 -9.89 -0.78
N LEU A 235 14.24 -8.99 -0.23
CA LEU A 235 15.68 -9.01 -0.44
C LEU A 235 16.31 -10.28 0.16
N GLN A 236 15.90 -10.71 1.36
CA GLN A 236 16.35 -11.96 1.99
C GLN A 236 16.03 -13.16 1.11
N GLN A 237 14.81 -13.26 0.60
CA GLN A 237 14.40 -14.31 -0.32
C GLN A 237 15.25 -14.32 -1.60
N SER A 238 15.61 -13.13 -2.13
CA SER A 238 16.46 -13.02 -3.32
C SER A 238 17.89 -13.53 -3.07
N VAL A 239 18.42 -13.29 -1.88
CA VAL A 239 19.74 -13.82 -1.47
C VAL A 239 19.67 -15.35 -1.32
N GLN A 240 18.66 -15.86 -0.63
CA GLN A 240 18.48 -17.30 -0.38
C GLN A 240 18.20 -18.10 -1.66
N ALA A 241 17.53 -17.50 -2.64
CA ALA A 241 17.27 -18.10 -3.94
C ALA A 241 18.44 -17.97 -4.93
N GLU A 242 19.60 -17.45 -4.48
CA GLU A 242 20.82 -17.25 -5.29
C GLU A 242 20.59 -16.42 -6.57
N THR A 243 19.59 -15.53 -6.57
CA THR A 243 19.30 -14.68 -7.75
C THR A 243 20.21 -13.46 -7.84
N LEU A 244 21.00 -13.20 -6.80
CA LEU A 244 21.91 -12.07 -6.69
C LEU A 244 23.38 -12.52 -6.86
N PRO A 245 24.20 -11.81 -7.65
CA PRO A 245 25.55 -12.27 -7.98
C PRO A 245 26.56 -11.88 -6.88
N PHE A 246 26.55 -12.62 -5.77
CA PHE A 246 27.59 -12.55 -4.76
C PHE A 246 28.91 -13.12 -5.29
N GLN A 247 30.04 -12.64 -4.77
CA GLN A 247 31.37 -13.15 -5.13
C GLN A 247 31.75 -14.39 -4.31
N ASP A 248 31.23 -14.48 -3.09
CA ASP A 248 31.55 -15.48 -2.09
C ASP A 248 30.35 -15.64 -1.12
N ASN A 249 30.28 -16.78 -0.45
CA ASN A 249 29.21 -17.10 0.49
C ASN A 249 29.23 -16.21 1.74
N ALA A 250 30.41 -15.78 2.20
CA ALA A 250 30.53 -14.95 3.40
C ALA A 250 29.87 -13.58 3.22
N SER A 251 29.94 -12.99 2.03
CA SER A 251 29.25 -11.76 1.67
C SER A 251 27.72 -11.92 1.68
N ALA A 252 27.21 -13.08 1.25
CA ALA A 252 25.78 -13.39 1.29
C ALA A 252 25.29 -13.59 2.72
N GLU A 253 26.02 -14.37 3.52
CA GLU A 253 25.74 -14.62 4.95
C GLU A 253 25.78 -13.32 5.77
N LEU A 254 26.76 -12.45 5.51
CA LEU A 254 26.83 -11.13 6.14
C LEU A 254 25.56 -10.30 5.86
N LEU A 255 25.07 -10.31 4.61
CA LEU A 255 23.85 -9.60 4.27
C LEU A 255 22.63 -10.22 4.96
N LEU A 256 22.52 -11.55 4.98
CA LEU A 256 21.42 -12.26 5.65
C LEU A 256 21.34 -11.87 7.13
N GLY A 257 22.48 -11.87 7.85
CA GLY A 257 22.52 -11.46 9.26
C GLY A 257 22.10 -9.99 9.47
N ILE A 258 22.47 -9.09 8.56
CA ILE A 258 22.02 -7.68 8.58
C ILE A 258 20.51 -7.58 8.33
N LEU A 259 19.98 -8.34 7.36
CA LEU A 259 18.55 -8.34 7.02
C LEU A 259 17.70 -8.84 8.20
N GLU A 260 18.11 -9.93 8.85
CA GLU A 260 17.44 -10.49 10.02
C GLU A 260 17.42 -9.48 11.18
N ARG A 261 18.56 -8.85 11.46
CA ARG A 261 18.67 -7.82 12.50
C ARG A 261 17.75 -6.63 12.24
N GLU A 262 17.70 -6.12 11.01
CA GLU A 262 16.83 -4.99 10.68
C GLU A 262 15.35 -5.35 10.68
N GLN A 263 14.98 -6.55 10.21
CA GLN A 263 13.60 -7.05 10.31
C GLN A 263 13.17 -7.14 11.79
N ALA A 264 13.99 -7.76 12.64
CA ALA A 264 13.72 -7.84 14.08
C ALA A 264 13.53 -6.45 14.71
N ARG A 265 14.40 -5.49 14.39
CA ARG A 265 14.29 -4.11 14.87
C ARG A 265 12.99 -3.43 14.43
N LEU A 266 12.62 -3.54 13.15
CA LEU A 266 11.38 -2.95 12.63
C LEU A 266 10.13 -3.59 13.25
N ARG A 267 10.14 -4.90 13.44
CA ARG A 267 9.06 -5.63 14.12
C ARG A 267 8.94 -5.22 15.59
N GLN A 268 10.05 -5.01 16.29
CA GLN A 268 10.03 -4.48 17.66
C GLN A 268 9.44 -3.06 17.73
N LEU A 269 9.76 -2.19 16.76
CA LEU A 269 9.16 -0.85 16.68
C LEU A 269 7.67 -0.88 16.33
N ALA A 270 7.28 -1.75 15.40
CA ALA A 270 5.90 -1.87 14.93
C ALA A 270 4.95 -2.40 16.01
N TYR A 271 5.41 -3.27 16.90
CA TYR A 271 4.56 -3.94 17.88
C TYR A 271 3.79 -2.99 18.82
N PRO A 272 4.43 -2.11 19.61
CA PRO A 272 3.73 -1.25 20.55
C PRO A 272 2.77 -0.29 19.84
N LEU A 273 3.15 0.21 18.66
CA LEU A 273 2.28 1.08 17.87
C LEU A 273 1.06 0.31 17.33
N GLY A 274 1.28 -0.90 16.80
CA GLY A 274 0.22 -1.80 16.36
C GLY A 274 -0.76 -2.12 17.49
N LYS A 275 -0.25 -2.49 18.67
CA LYS A 275 -1.07 -2.78 19.86
C LYS A 275 -1.91 -1.57 20.28
N ARG A 276 -1.37 -0.36 20.18
CA ARG A 276 -2.10 0.88 20.48
C ARG A 276 -3.20 1.16 19.45
N LEU A 277 -2.89 1.06 18.16
CA LEU A 277 -3.83 1.33 17.07
C LEU A 277 -4.96 0.28 16.97
N TYR A 278 -4.65 -0.98 17.29
CA TYR A 278 -5.59 -2.11 17.31
C TYR A 278 -6.12 -2.45 18.72
N HIS A 279 -6.02 -1.51 19.66
CA HIS A 279 -6.39 -1.74 21.06
C HIS A 279 -7.87 -2.10 21.24
N ASP A 280 -8.74 -1.34 20.58
CA ASP A 280 -10.18 -1.46 20.74
C ASP A 280 -10.73 -2.73 20.07
N LYS A 281 -11.92 -3.16 20.53
CA LYS A 281 -12.76 -4.07 19.73
C LYS A 281 -13.26 -3.30 18.50
N ALA A 282 -13.44 -4.01 17.38
CA ALA A 282 -13.83 -3.40 16.11
C ALA A 282 -15.13 -2.58 16.22
N ASP A 283 -16.14 -3.11 16.92
CA ASP A 283 -17.44 -2.44 17.07
C ASP A 283 -17.28 -1.12 17.85
N ARG A 284 -16.60 -1.14 19.00
CA ARG A 284 -16.29 0.08 19.77
C ARG A 284 -15.54 1.13 18.96
N PHE A 285 -14.60 0.68 18.13
CA PHE A 285 -13.84 1.57 17.26
C PHE A 285 -14.76 2.26 16.23
N VAL A 286 -15.66 1.50 15.62
CA VAL A 286 -16.60 2.01 14.61
C VAL A 286 -17.70 2.86 15.21
N ASP A 287 -18.23 2.53 16.39
CA ASP A 287 -19.24 3.34 17.10
C ASP A 287 -18.73 4.76 17.36
N ARG A 288 -17.46 4.88 17.76
CA ARG A 288 -16.82 6.19 17.95
C ARG A 288 -16.67 6.95 16.64
N LEU A 289 -16.29 6.29 15.55
CA LEU A 289 -16.26 6.91 14.22
C LEU A 289 -17.65 7.36 13.76
N ALA A 290 -18.70 6.58 14.04
CA ALA A 290 -20.08 6.92 13.73
C ALA A 290 -20.53 8.18 14.48
N CYS A 291 -20.15 8.31 15.76
CA CYS A 291 -20.40 9.50 16.55
C CYS A 291 -19.71 10.74 15.93
N TRP A 292 -18.42 10.65 15.60
CA TRP A 292 -17.70 11.75 14.94
C TRP A 292 -18.29 12.11 13.57
N TRP A 293 -18.72 11.11 12.81
CA TRP A 293 -19.38 11.34 11.52
C TRP A 293 -20.67 12.15 11.70
N LYS A 294 -21.54 11.75 12.63
CA LYS A 294 -22.78 12.48 12.94
C LYS A 294 -22.49 13.90 13.39
N MET A 295 -21.51 14.11 14.28
CA MET A 295 -21.13 15.45 14.72
C MET A 295 -20.64 16.33 13.58
N ALA A 296 -19.82 15.79 12.67
CA ALA A 296 -19.30 16.51 11.52
C ALA A 296 -20.37 16.89 10.49
N GLN A 297 -21.48 16.15 10.40
CA GLN A 297 -22.62 16.52 9.54
C GLN A 297 -23.42 17.71 10.07
N HIS A 298 -23.37 17.95 11.39
CA HIS A 298 -24.11 19.03 12.06
C HIS A 298 -23.21 20.21 12.49
N ALA A 299 -21.90 20.11 12.20
CA ALA A 299 -20.97 21.21 12.46
C ALA A 299 -21.22 22.33 11.43
N PRO A 300 -21.23 23.61 11.87
CA PRO A 300 -21.44 24.77 11.00
C PRO A 300 -20.28 25.01 10.02
#